data_AF-A0A151JAY5-F1
#
_entry.id   AF-A0A151JAY5-F1
#
_cell.length_a   1.000
_cell.length_b   1.000
_cell.length_c   1.000
_cell.angle_alpha   90.00
_cell.angle_beta   90.00
_cell.angle_gamma   90.00
#
_symmetry.space_group_name_H-M   'P 1'
#
loop_
_entity.id
_entity.type
_entity.pdbx_description
1 polymer ?
#
loop_
_entity_poly.entity_id
_entity_poly.type
_entity_poly.pdbx_seq_one_letter_code
_entity_poly.pdbx_strand_id
1 'polypeptide(L)'
;MGGQQYRTNHFMELLLIKRSKQLQEKFRNCCETANVKMLMPIIDVCTRWNSTFQMITWSLKMKTPLNILCDNNDSLNKYRLTNEEWALNISVANYLRPFQCLLTLLSGEKYCTLSMVVIGINLLLDKVESWAHELNNKNDRCAVDEFE
;
A
#
# COMPACT_ATOMS: atom_id res chain seq x y z
N MET A 1 -8.16 -4.38 27.97
CA MET A 1 -7.57 -5.33 27.01
C MET A 1 -8.64 -5.68 26.00
N GLY A 2 -8.62 -5.08 24.81
CA GLY A 2 -9.69 -5.24 23.83
C GLY A 2 -9.72 -4.04 22.91
N GLY A 3 -9.04 -4.14 21.76
CA GLY A 3 -8.95 -3.02 20.82
C GLY A 3 -8.13 -3.27 19.57
N GLN A 4 -7.90 -4.52 19.17
CA GLN A 4 -7.12 -4.85 17.97
C GLN A 4 -7.77 -5.93 17.09
N GLN A 5 -9.08 -6.15 17.20
CA GLN A 5 -9.75 -7.25 16.48
C GLN A 5 -10.39 -6.86 15.13
N TYR A 6 -10.29 -5.61 14.64
CA TYR A 6 -11.16 -5.14 13.55
C TYR A 6 -10.50 -4.67 12.24
N ARG A 7 -9.17 -4.73 12.06
CA ARG A 7 -8.53 -4.24 10.81
C ARG A 7 -7.37 -5.19 10.50
N THR A 8 -7.31 -5.96 9.42
CA THR A 8 -7.58 -5.67 8.00
C THR A 8 -7.74 -7.02 7.29
N ASN A 9 -8.94 -7.41 6.84
CA ASN A 9 -9.13 -8.73 6.22
C ASN A 9 -8.37 -8.88 4.89
N HIS A 10 -8.21 -7.79 4.13
CA HIS A 10 -7.70 -7.84 2.75
C HIS A 10 -6.20 -8.03 2.55
N PHE A 11 -5.38 -7.82 3.60
CA PHE A 11 -3.92 -8.04 3.52
C PHE A 11 -3.44 -9.14 4.47
N MET A 12 -4.36 -9.95 5.02
CA MET A 12 -4.02 -11.09 5.88
C MET A 12 -3.13 -12.11 5.15
N GLU A 13 -3.28 -12.27 3.83
CA GLU A 13 -2.39 -13.09 3.01
C GLU A 13 -0.91 -12.73 3.20
N LEU A 14 -0.59 -11.43 3.27
CA LEU A 14 0.80 -10.96 3.35
C LEU A 14 1.42 -11.30 4.70
N LEU A 15 0.62 -11.20 5.77
CA LEU A 15 0.99 -11.62 7.11
C LEU A 15 1.19 -13.14 7.19
N LEU A 16 0.31 -13.91 6.54
CA LEU A 16 0.40 -15.37 6.51
C LEU A 16 1.63 -15.85 5.72
N ILE A 17 1.89 -15.26 4.55
CA ILE A 17 3.09 -15.54 3.75
C ILE A 17 4.33 -15.21 4.57
N LYS A 18 4.39 -14.07 5.26
CA LYS A 18 5.58 -13.74 6.05
C LYS A 18 5.82 -14.69 7.24
N ARG A 19 4.77 -15.29 7.82
CA ARG A 19 4.86 -16.14 9.01
C ARG A 19 5.08 -17.63 8.71
N SER A 20 4.57 -18.14 7.59
CA SER A 20 4.63 -19.58 7.28
C SER A 20 5.69 -19.93 6.24
N LYS A 21 6.71 -20.71 6.62
CA LYS A 21 7.75 -21.20 5.70
C LYS A 21 7.17 -22.00 4.53
N GLN A 22 6.19 -22.86 4.81
CA GLN A 22 5.49 -23.63 3.77
C GLN A 22 4.79 -22.69 2.76
N LEU A 23 4.18 -21.61 3.24
CA LEU A 23 3.51 -20.67 2.36
C LEU A 23 4.50 -19.78 1.59
N GLN A 24 5.65 -19.44 2.16
CA GLN A 24 6.74 -18.78 1.45
C GLN A 24 7.27 -19.62 0.31
N GLU A 25 7.40 -20.94 0.51
CA GLU A 25 7.86 -21.87 -0.51
C GLU A 25 6.83 -22.00 -1.64
N LYS A 26 5.54 -22.12 -1.30
CA LYS A 26 4.46 -22.07 -2.30
C LYS A 26 4.47 -20.75 -3.09
N PHE A 27 4.65 -19.62 -2.40
CA PHE A 27 4.73 -18.31 -3.05
C PHE A 27 5.97 -18.17 -3.93
N ARG A 28 7.12 -18.73 -3.53
CA ARG A 28 8.33 -18.81 -4.35
C ARG A 28 8.06 -19.54 -5.67
N ASN A 29 7.42 -20.71 -5.60
CA ASN A 29 7.06 -21.47 -6.79
C ASN A 29 6.12 -20.66 -7.70
N CYS A 30 5.16 -19.93 -7.12
CA CYS A 30 4.28 -19.04 -7.89
C CYS A 30 5.04 -17.88 -8.56
N CYS A 31 6.05 -17.34 -7.88
CA CYS A 31 6.94 -16.31 -8.44
C CYS A 31 7.76 -16.85 -9.61
N GLU A 32 8.28 -18.07 -9.50
CA GLU A 32 9.02 -18.76 -10.57
C GLU A 32 8.12 -19.02 -11.78
N THR A 33 6.90 -19.52 -11.58
CA THR A 33 5.90 -19.70 -12.65
C THR A 33 5.55 -18.38 -13.35
N ALA A 34 5.47 -17.28 -12.60
CA ALA A 34 5.20 -15.95 -13.15
C ALA A 34 6.45 -15.28 -13.77
N ASN A 35 7.63 -15.91 -13.69
CA ASN A 35 8.92 -15.32 -14.07
C ASN A 35 9.20 -13.97 -13.39
N VAL A 36 8.82 -13.84 -12.11
CA VAL A 36 9.04 -12.65 -11.28
C VAL A 36 10.01 -12.99 -10.16
N LYS A 37 11.03 -12.16 -9.93
CA LYS A 37 11.93 -12.33 -8.78
C LYS A 37 11.14 -12.16 -7.49
N MET A 38 11.11 -13.20 -6.65
CA MET A 38 10.44 -13.15 -5.35
C MET A 38 10.99 -12.02 -4.48
N LEU A 39 10.09 -11.21 -3.91
CA LEU A 39 10.37 -10.23 -2.88
C LEU A 39 9.61 -10.63 -1.61
N MET A 40 10.22 -10.47 -0.44
CA MET A 40 9.55 -10.75 0.82
C MET A 40 8.46 -9.71 1.11
N PRO A 41 7.28 -10.12 1.63
CA PRO A 41 6.22 -9.19 2.00
C PRO A 41 6.67 -8.15 3.03
N ILE A 42 6.36 -6.89 2.74
CA ILE A 42 6.46 -5.79 3.69
C ILE A 42 5.13 -5.73 4.45
N ILE A 43 5.19 -5.60 5.77
CA ILE A 43 4.00 -5.57 6.62
C ILE A 43 3.73 -4.14 7.02
N ASP A 44 2.47 -3.75 6.90
CA ASP A 44 1.98 -2.46 7.36
C ASP A 44 2.12 -2.29 8.87
N VAL A 45 2.50 -1.08 9.27
CA VAL A 45 2.56 -0.59 10.64
C VAL A 45 1.58 0.57 10.72
N CYS A 46 0.48 0.37 11.43
CA CYS A 46 -0.68 1.27 11.43
C CYS A 46 -0.38 2.73 11.81
N THR A 47 0.72 2.99 12.54
CA THR A 47 1.12 4.33 12.95
C THR A 47 2.01 5.04 11.92
N ARG A 48 2.36 4.39 10.81
CA ARG A 48 3.32 4.91 9.81
C ARG A 48 2.86 4.59 8.40
N TRP A 49 2.25 5.58 7.76
CA TRP A 49 1.79 5.51 6.35
C TRP A 49 2.91 5.11 5.36
N ASN A 50 4.19 5.33 5.69
CA ASN A 50 5.34 4.81 4.93
C ASN A 50 5.26 3.29 4.71
N SER A 51 4.96 2.55 5.77
CA SER A 51 4.88 1.09 5.71
C SER A 51 3.66 0.63 4.90
N THR A 52 2.56 1.38 4.95
CA THR A 52 1.38 1.18 4.11
C THR A 52 1.73 1.35 2.64
N PHE A 53 2.41 2.45 2.28
CA PHE A 53 2.87 2.71 0.91
C PHE A 53 3.80 1.61 0.40
N GLN A 54 4.76 1.16 1.22
CA GLN A 54 5.69 0.11 0.86
C GLN A 54 4.99 -1.25 0.69
N MET A 55 4.05 -1.60 1.57
CA MET A 55 3.24 -2.83 1.46
C MET A 55 2.41 -2.84 0.17
N ILE A 56 1.72 -1.74 -0.13
CA ILE A 56 0.91 -1.62 -1.35
C ILE A 56 1.80 -1.65 -2.60
N THR A 57 2.91 -0.92 -2.60
CA THR A 57 3.86 -0.93 -3.74
C THR A 57 4.44 -2.33 -3.96
N TRP A 58 4.72 -3.07 -2.88
CA TRP A 58 5.16 -4.45 -2.96
C TRP A 58 4.06 -5.36 -3.51
N SER A 59 2.81 -5.23 -3.03
CA SER A 59 1.70 -6.10 -3.45
C SER A 59 1.37 -5.90 -4.92
N LEU A 60 1.43 -4.66 -5.41
CA LEU A 60 1.26 -4.33 -6.82
C LEU A 60 2.33 -4.98 -7.70
N LYS A 61 3.60 -5.01 -7.26
CA LYS A 61 4.69 -5.72 -7.96
C LYS A 61 4.49 -7.24 -7.96
N MET A 62 3.86 -7.77 -6.91
CA MET A 62 3.62 -9.19 -6.70
C MET A 62 2.21 -9.64 -7.09
N LYS A 63 1.43 -8.79 -7.78
CA LYS A 63 0.03 -9.05 -8.12
C LYS A 63 -0.16 -10.39 -8.82
N THR A 64 0.64 -10.68 -9.85
CA THR A 64 0.52 -11.92 -10.61
C THR A 64 0.85 -13.16 -9.77
N PRO A 65 2.01 -13.25 -9.07
CA PRO A 65 2.28 -14.34 -8.13
C PRO A 65 1.24 -14.50 -7.01
N LEU A 66 0.69 -13.40 -6.48
CA LEU A 66 -0.35 -13.43 -5.44
C LEU A 66 -1.64 -14.04 -5.95
N ASN A 67 -2.09 -13.65 -7.16
CA ASN A 67 -3.28 -14.24 -7.78
C ASN A 67 -3.09 -15.74 -8.01
N ILE A 68 -1.94 -16.17 -8.55
CA ILE A 68 -1.62 -17.59 -8.75
C ILE A 68 -1.61 -18.35 -7.41
N LEU A 69 -1.08 -17.73 -6.35
CA LEU A 69 -1.07 -18.33 -5.01
C LEU A 69 -2.49 -18.54 -4.47
N CYS A 70 -3.39 -17.57 -4.69
CA CYS A 70 -4.81 -17.69 -4.32
C CYS A 70 -5.50 -18.79 -5.12
N ASP A 71 -5.26 -18.84 -6.42
CA ASP A 71 -5.86 -19.83 -7.32
C ASP A 71 -5.41 -21.27 -6.95
N ASN A 72 -4.19 -21.43 -6.43
CA ASN A 72 -3.63 -22.72 -5.98
C ASN A 72 -3.95 -23.08 -4.51
N ASN A 73 -4.64 -22.20 -3.77
CA ASN A 73 -4.87 -22.41 -2.34
C ASN A 73 -6.23 -21.84 -1.90
N ASP A 74 -7.24 -22.71 -1.87
CA ASP A 74 -8.62 -22.36 -1.50
C ASP A 74 -8.73 -21.60 -0.17
N SER A 75 -7.86 -21.89 0.79
CA SER A 75 -7.86 -21.22 2.11
C SER A 75 -7.49 -19.74 2.04
N LEU A 76 -6.76 -19.33 0.99
CA LEU A 76 -6.36 -17.95 0.73
C LEU A 76 -7.32 -17.23 -0.19
N ASN A 77 -8.10 -17.94 -1.01
CA ASN A 77 -9.02 -17.33 -1.96
C ASN A 77 -10.00 -16.31 -1.33
N LYS A 78 -10.33 -16.46 -0.03
CA LYS A 78 -11.15 -15.49 0.74
C LYS A 78 -10.51 -14.11 0.95
N TYR A 79 -9.21 -13.98 0.72
CA TYR A 79 -8.44 -12.75 0.87
C TYR A 79 -8.00 -12.18 -0.48
N ARG A 80 -8.42 -12.82 -1.58
CA ARG A 80 -8.10 -12.41 -2.95
C ARG A 80 -8.68 -11.02 -3.23
N LEU A 81 -7.82 -10.13 -3.69
CA LEU A 81 -8.20 -8.77 -4.09
C LEU A 81 -8.95 -8.78 -5.43
N THR A 82 -10.07 -8.07 -5.50
CA THR A 82 -10.81 -7.82 -6.74
C THR A 82 -10.07 -6.81 -7.62
N ASN A 83 -10.50 -6.68 -8.88
CA ASN A 83 -9.90 -5.71 -9.80
C ASN A 83 -10.12 -4.27 -9.33
N GLU A 84 -11.28 -3.98 -8.74
CA GLU A 84 -11.62 -2.68 -8.16
C GLU A 84 -10.71 -2.34 -6.98
N GLU A 85 -10.42 -3.32 -6.12
CA GLU A 85 -9.53 -3.14 -4.97
C GLU A 85 -8.08 -2.97 -5.41
N TRP A 86 -7.65 -3.67 -6.46
CA TRP A 86 -6.35 -3.40 -7.10
C TRP A 86 -6.27 -1.96 -7.64
N ALA A 87 -7.34 -1.47 -8.29
CA ALA A 87 -7.39 -0.10 -8.79
C ALA A 87 -7.38 0.93 -7.65
N LEU A 88 -8.08 0.65 -6.55
CA LEU A 88 -8.05 1.47 -5.35
C LEU A 88 -6.64 1.51 -4.75
N ASN A 89 -5.95 0.37 -4.64
CA ASN A 89 -4.59 0.28 -4.15
C ASN A 89 -3.60 1.10 -5.00
N ILE A 90 -3.76 1.10 -6.33
CA ILE A 90 -2.96 1.97 -7.22
C ILE A 90 -3.22 3.44 -6.89
N SER A 91 -4.48 3.82 -6.71
CA SER A 91 -4.88 5.19 -6.38
C SER A 91 -4.27 5.62 -5.04
N VAL A 92 -4.41 4.81 -3.99
CA VAL A 92 -3.83 5.07 -2.67
C VAL A 92 -2.31 5.18 -2.72
N ALA A 93 -1.63 4.29 -3.46
CA ALA A 93 -0.19 4.38 -3.64
C ALA A 93 0.24 5.69 -4.31
N ASN A 94 -0.52 6.16 -5.30
CA ASN A 94 -0.26 7.44 -5.96
C ASN A 94 -0.43 8.63 -5.01
N TYR A 95 -1.45 8.62 -4.15
CA TYR A 95 -1.63 9.66 -3.13
C TYR A 95 -0.53 9.65 -2.06
N LEU A 96 -0.06 8.48 -1.64
CA LEU A 96 0.99 8.37 -0.62
C LEU A 96 2.40 8.65 -1.17
N ARG A 97 2.60 8.56 -2.49
CA ARG A 97 3.91 8.70 -3.12
C ARG A 97 4.60 10.04 -2.84
N PRO A 98 3.96 11.22 -2.97
CA PRO A 98 4.60 12.50 -2.67
C PRO A 98 5.10 12.58 -1.23
N PHE A 99 4.29 12.11 -0.28
CA PHE A 99 4.69 12.04 1.12
C PHE A 99 5.94 11.16 1.29
N GLN A 100 5.95 9.96 0.69
CA GLN A 100 7.09 9.04 0.78
C GLN A 100 8.35 9.67 0.20
N CYS A 101 8.23 10.37 -0.94
CA CYS A 101 9.34 11.10 -1.56
C CYS A 101 9.88 12.18 -0.62
N LEU A 102 9.01 13.00 -0.02
CA LEU A 102 9.44 14.03 0.92
C LEU A 102 10.11 13.41 2.15
N LEU A 103 9.51 12.40 2.78
CA LEU A 103 10.12 11.79 3.96
C LEU A 103 11.46 11.14 3.65
N THR A 104 11.62 10.53 2.48
CA THR A 104 12.91 9.96 2.06
C THR A 104 13.97 11.05 1.90
N LEU A 105 13.60 12.21 1.36
CA LEU A 105 14.46 13.40 1.28
C LEU A 105 14.80 13.94 2.67
N LEU A 106 13.81 14.11 3.55
CA LEU A 106 14.02 14.68 4.89
C LEU A 106 14.73 13.72 5.86
N SER A 107 14.77 12.43 5.55
CA SER A 107 15.51 11.41 6.32
C SER A 107 16.98 11.30 5.89
N GLY A 108 17.46 12.15 4.99
CA GLY A 108 18.85 12.14 4.55
C GLY A 108 19.83 12.61 5.63
N GLU A 109 20.91 11.86 5.84
CA GLU A 109 21.92 12.20 6.87
C GLU A 109 23.16 12.89 6.28
N LYS A 110 23.30 12.90 4.95
CA LYS A 110 24.49 13.41 4.24
C LYS A 110 24.40 14.89 3.85
N TYR A 111 23.33 15.58 4.23
CA TYR A 111 23.06 16.98 3.91
C TYR A 111 22.15 17.62 4.96
N CYS A 112 22.11 18.95 5.01
CA CYS A 112 21.24 19.67 5.94
C CYS A 112 19.77 19.59 5.49
N THR A 113 19.00 18.72 6.14
CA THR A 113 17.58 18.50 5.83
C THR A 113 16.68 19.63 6.33
N LEU A 114 17.06 20.32 7.42
CA LEU A 114 16.24 21.37 8.04
C LEU A 114 15.88 22.49 7.05
N SER A 115 16.84 22.89 6.20
CA SER A 115 16.63 23.90 5.16
C SER A 115 15.56 23.50 4.13
N MET A 116 15.36 22.20 3.92
CA MET A 116 14.42 21.65 2.93
C MET A 116 13.02 21.41 3.52
N VAL A 117 12.87 21.41 4.85
CA VAL A 117 11.59 21.10 5.51
C VAL A 117 10.50 22.08 5.06
N VAL A 118 10.76 23.38 5.12
CA VAL A 118 9.77 24.41 4.77
C VAL A 118 9.35 24.29 3.30
N ILE A 119 10.33 24.15 2.40
CA ILE A 119 10.08 24.00 0.97
C ILE A 119 9.27 22.73 0.70
N GLY A 120 9.68 21.61 1.29
CA GLY A 120 9.05 20.31 1.07
C GLY A 120 7.63 20.22 1.61
N ILE A 121 7.35 20.82 2.77
CA ILE A 121 5.99 20.89 3.32
C ILE A 121 5.09 21.74 2.43
N ASN A 122 5.55 22.92 1.98
CA ASN A 122 4.75 23.77 1.09
C ASN A 122 4.40 23.04 -0.22
N LEU A 123 5.37 22.35 -0.83
CA LEU A 123 5.11 21.55 -2.03
C LEU A 123 4.08 20.43 -1.81
N LEU A 124 4.06 19.82 -0.61
CA LEU A 124 3.04 18.84 -0.27
C LEU A 124 1.67 19.49 -0.06
N LEU A 125 1.61 20.64 0.63
CA LEU A 125 0.37 21.36 0.85
C LEU A 125 -0.26 21.77 -0.48
N ASP A 126 0.51 22.37 -1.40
CA ASP A 126 0.05 22.72 -2.75
C ASP A 126 -0.53 21.49 -3.47
N LYS A 127 0.12 20.33 -3.31
CA LYS A 127 -0.34 19.09 -3.94
C LYS A 127 -1.64 18.57 -3.34
N VAL A 128 -1.79 18.66 -2.01
CA VAL A 128 -3.00 18.27 -1.29
C VAL A 128 -4.16 19.20 -1.64
N GLU A 129 -3.91 20.51 -1.72
CA GLU A 129 -4.90 21.49 -2.15
C GLU A 129 -5.37 21.23 -3.59
N SER A 130 -4.45 20.96 -4.51
CA SER A 130 -4.79 20.54 -5.88
C SER A 130 -5.72 19.32 -5.89
N TRP A 131 -5.42 18.29 -5.09
CA TRP A 131 -6.28 17.11 -5.00
C TRP A 131 -7.64 17.42 -4.38
N ALA A 132 -7.70 18.26 -3.35
CA ALA A 132 -8.95 18.69 -2.75
C ALA A 132 -9.83 19.43 -3.76
N HIS A 133 -9.24 20.31 -4.59
CA HIS A 133 -9.94 20.97 -5.69
C HIS A 133 -10.43 20.00 -6.77
N GLU A 134 -9.60 19.04 -7.19
CA GLU A 134 -9.99 18.00 -8.16
C GLU A 134 -11.17 17.17 -7.65
N LEU A 135 -11.17 16.79 -6.36
CA LEU A 135 -12.25 16.04 -5.73
C LEU A 135 -13.55 16.88 -5.64
N ASN A 136 -13.44 18.15 -5.27
CA ASN A 136 -14.59 19.06 -5.19
C ASN A 136 -15.27 19.28 -6.55
N ASN A 137 -14.52 19.19 -7.64
CA ASN A 137 -15.01 19.42 -9.00
C ASN A 137 -15.56 18.15 -9.69
N LYS A 138 -15.60 17.01 -9.01
CA LYS A 138 -16.08 15.75 -9.59
C LYS A 138 -17.62 15.73 -9.61
N ASN A 139 -18.24 15.49 -10.76
CA ASN A 139 -19.70 15.53 -10.95
C ASN A 139 -20.50 14.41 -10.25
N ASP A 140 -19.82 13.44 -9.65
CA ASP A 140 -20.42 12.22 -9.07
C ASP A 140 -20.33 12.22 -7.53
N ARG A 141 -20.33 13.40 -6.90
CA ARG A 141 -20.30 13.52 -5.42
C ARG A 141 -21.61 13.01 -4.84
N CYS A 142 -21.52 12.12 -3.85
CA CYS A 142 -22.68 11.58 -3.14
C CYS A 142 -22.63 12.06 -1.69
N ALA A 143 -23.78 12.16 -1.02
CA ALA A 143 -23.91 12.70 0.36
C ALA A 143 -23.09 11.97 1.45
N VAL A 144 -22.40 10.88 1.11
CA VAL A 144 -21.46 10.15 1.96
C VAL A 144 -20.03 10.74 1.93
N ASP A 145 -19.74 11.67 1.01
CA ASP A 145 -18.44 12.34 0.92
C ASP A 145 -18.33 13.54 1.88
N GLU A 146 -19.46 13.99 2.45
CA GLU A 146 -19.56 15.05 3.47
C GLU A 146 -19.79 14.41 4.85
N PHE A 147 -18.75 13.83 5.44
CA PHE A 147 -18.78 13.60 6.88
C PHE A 147 -18.39 14.92 7.56
N GLU A 148 -19.40 15.62 8.12
CA GLU A 148 -19.24 16.70 9.12
C GLU A 148 -18.46 16.24 10.35
#